data_AF-A0A198Z308-F1
#
_entry.id   AF-A0A198Z308-F1
#
_cell.length_a   1.000
_cell.length_b   1.000
_cell.length_c   1.000
_cell.angle_alpha   90.00
_cell.angle_beta   90.00
_cell.angle_gamma   90.00
#
_symmetry.space_group_name_H-M   'P 1'
#
loop_
_entity.id
_entity.type
_entity.pdbx_description
1 polymer ?
#
loop_
_entity_poly.entity_id
_entity_poly.type
_entity_poly.pdbx_seq_one_letter_code
_entity_poly.pdbx_strand_id
1 'polypeptide(L)' 'MTNDKTKKIQPAKEAVTEAPYEVIYFAKKHRISNEDARDIIEKHGANRKEADKAGRRISV' A
#
# COMPACT_ATOMS: atom_id res chain seq x y z
N MET A 1 -15.12 -13.55 -31.15
CA MET A 1 -15.12 -14.27 -29.86
C MET A 1 -14.48 -13.37 -28.82
N THR A 2 -15.16 -13.22 -27.68
CA THR A 2 -14.84 -12.41 -26.50
C THR A 2 -13.46 -12.69 -25.90
N ASN A 3 -12.84 -11.68 -25.29
CA ASN A 3 -12.25 -11.79 -23.94
C ASN A 3 -11.93 -10.40 -23.39
N ASP A 4 -12.81 -9.95 -22.50
CA ASP A 4 -12.68 -8.80 -21.64
C ASP A 4 -11.50 -9.04 -20.68
N LYS A 5 -10.38 -8.31 -20.88
CA LYS A 5 -9.28 -8.27 -19.92
C LYS A 5 -9.39 -6.95 -19.17
N THR A 6 -10.23 -6.92 -18.15
CA THR A 6 -10.13 -6.01 -17.00
C THR A 6 -8.72 -6.06 -16.40
N LYS A 7 -7.78 -5.28 -16.95
CA LYS A 7 -6.49 -5.04 -16.31
C LYS A 7 -6.58 -3.70 -15.59
N LYS A 8 -7.06 -3.80 -14.35
CA LYS A 8 -7.05 -2.83 -13.25
C LYS A 8 -6.38 -1.50 -13.61
N ILE A 9 -7.22 -0.49 -13.83
CA ILE A 9 -6.84 0.92 -13.84
C ILE A 9 -6.12 1.17 -12.52
N GLN A 10 -4.80 1.32 -12.57
CA GLN A 10 -4.04 1.84 -11.45
C GLN A 10 -4.32 3.35 -11.47
N PRO A 11 -5.07 3.92 -10.52
CA PRO A 11 -5.28 5.35 -10.49
C PRO A 11 -3.91 6.01 -10.31
N ALA A 12 -3.65 7.01 -11.15
CA ALA A 12 -2.41 7.75 -11.18
C ALA A 12 -2.08 8.30 -9.79
N LYS A 13 -0.84 8.09 -9.34
CA LYS A 13 -0.25 8.77 -8.19
C LYS A 13 -0.27 10.27 -8.44
N GLU A 14 -1.33 10.92 -7.99
CA GLU A 14 -1.27 12.33 -7.68
C GLU A 14 -0.22 12.49 -6.58
N ALA A 15 0.78 13.31 -6.87
CA ALA A 15 1.84 13.67 -5.95
C ALA A 15 1.24 14.49 -4.81
N VAL A 16 0.67 13.82 -3.81
CA VAL A 16 0.13 14.47 -2.61
C VAL A 16 1.20 14.37 -1.54
N THR A 17 1.72 15.53 -1.15
CA THR A 17 2.72 15.73 -0.11
C THR A 17 2.26 15.30 1.30
N GLU A 18 1.05 14.74 1.41
CA GLU A 18 0.44 14.19 2.64
C GLU A 18 -0.25 12.84 2.40
N ALA A 19 -0.09 12.21 1.23
CA ALA A 19 -0.78 10.97 0.93
C ALA A 19 -0.26 9.78 1.76
N PRO A 20 -1.18 8.89 2.20
CA PRO A 20 -0.82 7.58 2.74
C PRO A 20 0.12 6.82 1.82
N TYR A 21 0.91 5.91 2.38
CA TYR A 21 1.76 5.05 1.56
C TYR A 21 0.92 4.31 0.51
N GLU A 22 1.47 4.13 -0.69
CA GLU A 22 0.89 3.16 -1.61
C GLU A 22 1.05 1.74 -1.04
N VAL A 23 -0.04 0.98 -1.04
CA VAL A 23 -0.09 -0.41 -0.55
C VAL A 23 1.01 -1.27 -1.16
N ILE A 24 1.15 -1.23 -2.48
CA ILE A 24 2.15 -2.04 -3.21
C ILE A 24 3.57 -1.64 -2.81
N TYR A 25 3.82 -0.33 -2.66
CA TYR A 25 5.14 0.17 -2.26
C TYR A 25 5.47 -0.23 -0.81
N PHE A 26 4.50 -0.09 0.10
CA PHE A 26 4.65 -0.43 1.50
C PHE A 26 4.87 -1.93 1.71
N ALA A 27 4.09 -2.77 1.04
CA ALA A 27 4.25 -4.22 1.04
C ALA A 27 5.66 -4.63 0.61
N LYS A 28 6.15 -4.08 -0.50
CA LYS A 28 7.51 -4.34 -0.99
C LYS A 28 8.60 -3.88 -0.03
N LYS A 29 8.44 -2.68 0.55
CA LYS A 29 9.41 -2.09 1.48
C LYS A 29 9.57 -2.92 2.74
N HIS A 30 8.47 -3.45 3.28
CA HIS A 30 8.45 -4.24 4.51
C HIS A 30 8.43 -5.76 4.27
N ARG A 31 8.45 -6.21 3.01
CA ARG A 31 8.30 -7.64 2.65
C ARG A 31 7.11 -8.33 3.32
N ILE A 32 5.99 -7.62 3.41
CA ILE A 32 4.73 -8.14 3.94
C ILE A 32 3.72 -8.36 2.81
N SER A 33 2.58 -8.98 3.12
CA SER A 33 1.51 -9.16 2.14
C SER A 33 0.87 -7.80 1.79
N ASN A 34 0.22 -7.74 0.62
CA ASN A 34 -0.55 -6.54 0.23
C ASN A 34 -1.75 -6.31 1.16
N GLU A 35 -2.28 -7.37 1.78
CA GLU A 35 -3.39 -7.27 2.73
C GLU A 35 -2.91 -6.61 4.03
N ASP A 36 -1.80 -7.10 4.61
CA ASP A 36 -1.18 -6.49 5.79
C ASP A 36 -0.80 -5.03 5.53
N ALA A 37 -0.22 -4.75 4.36
CA ALA A 37 0.13 -3.40 3.97
C ALA A 37 -1.10 -2.49 3.90
N ARG A 38 -2.23 -2.99 3.38
CA ARG A 38 -3.48 -2.24 3.27
C ARG A 38 -4.05 -1.94 4.66
N ASP A 39 -4.07 -2.93 5.55
CA ASP A 39 -4.56 -2.75 6.92
C ASP A 39 -3.72 -1.73 7.69
N ILE A 40 -2.39 -1.77 7.53
CA ILE A 40 -1.48 -0.81 8.16
C ILE A 40 -1.69 0.60 7.62
N ILE A 41 -1.86 0.73 6.30
CA ILE A 41 -2.11 2.02 5.66
C ILE A 41 -3.51 2.55 5.99
N GLU A 42 -4.52 1.70 6.10
CA GLU A 42 -5.86 2.11 6.52
C GLU A 42 -5.87 2.56 7.98
N LYS A 43 -5.14 1.84 8.84
CA LYS A 43 -5.05 2.12 10.28
C LYS A 43 -4.22 3.37 10.60
N HIS A 44 -3.13 3.61 9.88
CA HIS A 44 -2.21 4.72 10.17
C HIS A 44 -2.27 5.86 9.15
N GLY A 45 -2.76 5.62 7.93
CA GLY A 45 -3.06 6.65 6.92
C GLY A 45 -1.92 7.63 6.67
N ALA A 46 -2.09 8.85 7.18
CA ALA A 46 -1.14 9.94 7.08
C ALA A 46 0.11 9.77 7.98
N ASN A 47 0.02 8.95 9.04
CA ASN A 47 1.12 8.70 9.97
C ASN A 47 2.11 7.66 9.42
N ARG A 48 2.94 8.08 8.46
CA ARG A 48 4.00 7.24 7.86
C ARG A 48 4.94 6.62 8.89
N LYS A 49 5.26 7.32 9.99
CA LYS A 49 6.14 6.79 11.04
C LYS A 49 5.53 5.57 11.74
N GLU A 50 4.24 5.62 12.04
CA GLU A 50 3.55 4.51 12.69
C GLU A 50 3.31 3.36 11.72
N ALA A 51 2.92 3.68 10.48
CA ALA A 51 2.84 2.69 9.41
C ALA A 51 4.16 1.93 9.28
N ASP A 52 5.29 2.63 9.11
CA ASP A 52 6.62 2.04 8.96
C ASP A 52 7.06 1.22 10.19
N LYS A 53 6.64 1.63 11.40
CA LYS A 53 6.85 0.87 12.64
C LYS A 53 6.02 -0.42 12.66
N ALA A 54 4.76 -0.37 12.24
CA ALA A 54 3.91 -1.55 12.13
C ALA A 54 4.42 -2.51 11.05
N GLY A 55 4.80 -2.00 9.88
CA GLY A 55 5.39 -2.78 8.79
C GLY A 55 6.66 -3.51 9.22
N ARG A 56 7.57 -2.84 9.96
CA ARG A 56 8.77 -3.47 10.52
C ARG A 56 8.50 -4.55 11.58
N ARG A 57 7.35 -4.52 12.25
CA ARG A 57 6.99 -5.54 13.26
C ARG A 57 6.44 -6.81 12.61
N ILE A 58 5.84 -6.68 11.44
CA ILE A 58 5.24 -7.79 10.69
C ILE A 58 6.25 -8.39 9.71
N SER A 59 7.22 -7.59 9.24
CA SER A 59 8.34 -8.08 8.43
C SER A 59 9.17 -9.11 9.20
N VAL A 60 9.11 -10.37 8.77
CA VAL A 60 9.90 -11.51 9.29
C VAL A 60 10.99 -11.93 8.31
#